data_AF-A0A2X2SK06-F1
#
_entry.id   AF-A0A2X2SK06-F1
#
_cell.length_a   1.000
_cell.length_b   1.000
_cell.length_c   1.000
_cell.angle_alpha   90.00
_cell.angle_beta   90.00
_cell.angle_gamma   90.00
#
_symmetry.space_group_name_H-M   'P 1'
#
loop_
_entity.id
_entity.type
_entity.pdbx_description
1 polymer ?
#
loop_
_entity_poly.entity_id
_entity_poly.type
_entity_poly.pdbx_seq_one_letter_code
_entity_poly.pdbx_strand_id
1 'polypeptide(L)'
;MTEKFTLKEDAQGNKNPILPEGVKNYLIDIDGTVGEDIPNEEPERMATAEVFPDALAQVNKWYDEGHVIYFFTSRTEAHRKVTEQWLKKHGFKYHGIIFGKPRGGNYHWIDNHIVKATRYKGKFTDFVLKEETVEVFND
;
A
#
# COMPACT_ATOMS: atom_id res chain seq x y z
N MET A 1 13.24 -12.72 -4.62
CA MET A 1 11.82 -12.79 -4.23
C MET A 1 11.23 -13.97 -4.99
N THR A 2 10.69 -14.96 -4.30
CA THR A 2 9.89 -16.00 -4.97
C THR A 2 8.55 -15.37 -5.26
N GLU A 3 8.26 -15.14 -6.54
CA GLU A 3 6.99 -14.57 -6.98
C GLU A 3 5.83 -15.47 -6.51
N LYS A 4 4.90 -14.90 -5.73
CA LYS A 4 3.74 -15.61 -5.16
C LYS A 4 2.49 -15.48 -6.05
N PHE A 5 2.66 -15.58 -7.36
CA PHE A 5 1.53 -15.61 -8.28
C PHE A 5 1.40 -16.99 -8.92
N THR A 6 0.17 -17.35 -9.25
CA THR A 6 -0.10 -18.46 -10.16
C THR A 6 -0.35 -17.91 -11.55
N LEU A 7 0.00 -18.69 -12.58
CA LEU A 7 -0.32 -18.32 -13.95
C LEU A 7 -1.68 -18.90 -14.32
N LYS A 8 -2.61 -18.05 -14.76
CA LYS A 8 -3.89 -18.46 -15.32
C LYS A 8 -3.91 -18.17 -16.81
N GLU A 9 -4.24 -19.17 -17.59
CA GLU A 9 -4.41 -19.02 -19.04
C GLU A 9 -5.78 -18.39 -19.35
N ASP A 10 -5.79 -17.38 -20.21
CA ASP A 10 -7.03 -16.79 -20.73
C ASP A 10 -7.57 -17.56 -21.95
N ALA A 11 -8.71 -17.12 -22.48
CA ALA A 11 -9.35 -17.76 -23.64
C ALA A 11 -8.51 -17.68 -24.93
N GLN A 12 -7.48 -16.83 -24.96
CA GLN A 12 -6.56 -16.63 -26.08
C GLN A 12 -5.24 -17.39 -25.89
N GLY A 13 -5.07 -18.12 -24.78
CA GLY A 13 -3.86 -18.87 -24.48
C GLY A 13 -2.76 -18.06 -23.78
N ASN A 14 -3.02 -16.81 -23.37
CA ASN A 14 -2.02 -16.00 -22.65
C ASN A 14 -1.99 -16.37 -21.17
N LYS A 15 -0.79 -16.52 -20.62
CA LYS A 15 -0.56 -16.79 -19.19
C LYS A 15 -0.45 -15.49 -18.42
N ASN A 16 -1.49 -15.17 -17.66
CA ASN A 16 -1.56 -13.97 -16.84
C ASN A 16 -1.25 -14.29 -15.37
N PRO A 17 -0.44 -13.47 -14.67
CA PRO A 17 -0.22 -13.64 -13.25
C PRO A 17 -1.50 -13.30 -12.47
N ILE A 18 -1.90 -14.20 -11.58
CA ILE A 18 -3.00 -13.98 -10.65
C ILE A 18 -2.55 -14.26 -9.22
N LEU A 19 -3.15 -13.56 -8.26
CA LEU A 19 -2.94 -13.87 -6.85
C LEU A 19 -3.67 -15.17 -6.48
N PRO A 20 -3.10 -15.98 -5.55
CA PRO A 20 -3.82 -17.07 -4.92
C PRO A 20 -5.10 -16.58 -4.25
N GLU A 21 -6.07 -17.49 -4.08
CA GLU A 21 -7.32 -17.18 -3.40
C GLU A 21 -7.06 -16.64 -1.97
N GLY A 22 -7.78 -15.58 -1.61
CA GLY A 22 -7.64 -14.90 -0.30
C GLY A 22 -6.44 -13.97 -0.19
N VAL A 23 -5.46 -14.04 -1.10
CA VAL A 23 -4.28 -13.15 -1.10
C VAL A 23 -4.63 -11.79 -1.72
N LYS A 24 -4.09 -10.72 -1.15
CA LYS A 24 -4.32 -9.34 -1.62
C LYS A 24 -3.00 -8.63 -1.91
N ASN A 25 -3.05 -7.69 -2.86
CA ASN A 25 -2.03 -6.66 -3.04
C ASN A 25 -2.46 -5.42 -2.26
N TYR A 26 -1.63 -4.98 -1.31
CA TYR A 26 -1.83 -3.74 -0.57
C TYR A 26 -0.89 -2.66 -1.09
N LEU A 27 -1.48 -1.52 -1.48
CA LEU A 27 -0.77 -0.27 -1.67
C LEU A 27 -1.07 0.63 -0.47
N ILE A 28 -0.06 0.83 0.38
CA ILE A 28 -0.23 1.47 1.69
C ILE A 28 0.54 2.79 1.69
N ASP A 29 -0.11 3.89 2.05
CA ASP A 29 0.57 5.17 2.22
C ASP A 29 1.50 5.16 3.45
N ILE A 30 2.48 6.08 3.49
CA ILE A 30 3.41 6.17 4.63
C ILE A 30 2.98 7.28 5.58
N ASP A 31 3.22 8.52 5.17
CA ASP A 31 3.01 9.72 5.98
C ASP A 31 1.52 9.90 6.31
N GLY A 32 1.19 10.04 7.58
CA GLY A 32 -0.19 10.14 8.08
C GLY A 32 -0.98 8.83 8.05
N THR A 33 -0.35 7.71 7.63
CA THR A 33 -1.01 6.40 7.55
C THR A 33 -0.31 5.35 8.42
N VAL A 34 0.98 5.07 8.23
CA VAL A 34 1.73 4.11 9.08
C VAL A 34 2.69 4.80 10.06
N GLY A 35 2.82 6.12 9.96
CA GLY A 35 3.53 6.97 10.88
C GLY A 35 3.07 8.41 10.77
N GLU A 36 3.73 9.29 11.51
CA GLU A 36 3.50 10.72 11.52
C GLU A 36 3.42 11.32 10.10
N ASP A 37 2.55 12.30 9.90
CA ASP A 37 2.39 13.00 8.63
C ASP A 37 3.53 14.02 8.44
N ILE A 38 4.54 13.62 7.68
CA ILE A 38 5.72 14.44 7.38
C ILE A 38 5.65 14.93 5.93
N PRO A 39 5.60 16.26 5.68
CA PRO A 39 5.67 16.79 4.33
C PRO A 39 7.08 16.62 3.73
N ASN A 40 7.15 16.55 2.40
CA ASN A 40 8.44 16.49 1.69
C ASN A 40 9.33 17.72 1.94
N GLU A 41 8.73 18.83 2.34
CA GLU A 41 9.40 20.08 2.66
C GLU A 41 10.19 20.02 3.98
N GLU A 42 9.99 18.98 4.81
CA GLU A 42 10.64 18.81 6.13
C GLU A 42 11.36 17.45 6.24
N PRO A 43 12.30 17.14 5.33
CA PRO A 43 12.94 15.82 5.24
C PRO A 43 13.74 15.43 6.49
N GLU A 44 14.21 16.39 7.28
CA GLU A 44 14.91 16.18 8.54
C GLU A 44 14.04 15.47 9.60
N ARG A 45 12.72 15.61 9.52
CA ARG A 45 11.78 14.94 10.44
C ARG A 45 11.54 13.48 10.07
N MET A 46 11.76 13.09 8.81
CA MET A 46 11.42 11.75 8.31
C MET A 46 12.14 10.61 9.04
N ALA A 47 13.35 10.85 9.56
CA ALA A 47 14.14 9.83 10.26
C ALA A 47 13.65 9.54 11.69
N THR A 48 12.96 10.50 12.28
CA THR A 48 12.48 10.47 13.68
C THR A 48 10.97 10.44 13.79
N ALA A 49 10.25 10.48 12.67
CA ALA A 49 8.80 10.37 12.60
C ALA A 49 8.28 9.22 13.48
N GLU A 50 7.25 9.50 14.27
CA GLU A 50 6.63 8.47 15.13
C GLU A 50 5.95 7.39 14.28
N VAL A 51 6.09 6.12 14.68
CA VAL A 51 5.41 5.00 14.02
C VAL A 51 4.05 4.76 14.69
N PHE A 52 3.03 4.43 13.90
CA PHE A 52 1.74 4.00 14.44
C PHE A 52 1.80 2.50 14.78
N PRO A 53 1.72 2.09 16.08
CA PRO A 53 1.96 0.70 16.47
C PRO A 53 0.92 -0.29 15.94
N ASP A 54 -0.33 0.15 15.81
CA ASP A 54 -1.43 -0.63 15.24
C ASP A 54 -1.22 -0.89 13.75
N ALA A 55 -0.76 0.11 13.00
CA ALA A 55 -0.37 -0.03 11.60
C ALA A 55 0.78 -1.02 11.42
N LEU A 56 1.84 -0.91 12.25
CA LEU A 56 2.97 -1.84 12.24
C LEU A 56 2.52 -3.29 12.47
N ALA A 57 1.70 -3.52 13.50
CA ALA A 57 1.17 -4.84 13.81
C ALA A 57 0.32 -5.40 12.66
N GLN A 58 -0.58 -4.60 12.10
CA GLN A 58 -1.51 -5.02 11.05
C GLN A 58 -0.80 -5.31 9.72
N VAL A 59 0.16 -4.46 9.31
CA VAL A 59 0.94 -4.66 8.09
C VAL A 59 1.79 -5.93 8.18
N ASN A 60 2.45 -6.14 9.32
CA ASN A 60 3.26 -7.34 9.53
C ASN A 60 2.39 -8.61 9.59
N LYS A 61 1.20 -8.55 10.20
CA LYS A 61 0.21 -9.64 10.16
C LYS A 61 -0.17 -9.98 8.71
N TRP A 62 -0.53 -9.01 7.89
CA TRP A 62 -0.87 -9.23 6.48
C TRP A 62 0.30 -9.84 5.69
N TYR A 63 1.52 -9.37 5.94
CA TYR A 63 2.71 -9.95 5.34
C TYR A 63 2.87 -11.44 5.70
N ASP A 64 2.72 -11.77 6.99
CA ASP A 64 2.86 -13.14 7.50
C ASP A 64 1.72 -14.06 7.04
N GLU A 65 0.52 -13.51 6.80
CA GLU A 65 -0.61 -14.19 6.12
C GLU A 65 -0.37 -14.41 4.61
N GLY A 66 0.74 -13.89 4.09
CA GLY A 66 1.17 -14.11 2.71
C GLY A 66 0.70 -13.06 1.71
N HIS A 67 0.09 -11.96 2.17
CA HIS A 67 -0.29 -10.83 1.32
C HIS A 67 0.94 -10.10 0.77
N VAL A 68 0.75 -9.42 -0.36
CA VAL A 68 1.78 -8.61 -0.99
C VAL A 68 1.63 -7.18 -0.50
N ILE A 69 2.71 -6.63 0.04
CA ILE A 69 2.74 -5.33 0.70
C ILE A 69 3.68 -4.40 -0.06
N TYR A 70 3.14 -3.34 -0.64
CA TYR A 70 3.89 -2.24 -1.22
C TYR A 70 3.53 -0.95 -0.51
N PHE A 71 4.54 -0.18 -0.10
CA PHE A 71 4.30 1.21 0.29
C PHE A 71 4.16 2.07 -0.97
N PHE A 72 3.18 2.97 -0.99
CA PHE A 72 2.91 3.88 -2.10
C PHE A 72 2.84 5.31 -1.58
N THR A 73 3.96 6.02 -1.69
CA THR A 73 4.20 7.29 -0.98
C THR A 73 4.39 8.45 -1.94
N SER A 74 3.99 9.65 -1.51
CA SER A 74 4.26 10.92 -2.20
C SER A 74 5.68 11.44 -1.94
N ARG A 75 6.45 10.78 -1.06
CA ARG A 75 7.88 11.01 -0.96
C ARG A 75 8.53 10.84 -2.33
N THR A 76 9.42 11.77 -2.67
CA THR A 76 10.21 11.68 -3.90
C THR A 76 11.35 10.67 -3.74
N GLU A 77 11.92 10.25 -4.87
CA GLU A 77 13.10 9.37 -4.89
C GLU A 77 14.29 9.91 -4.08
N ALA A 78 14.41 11.24 -3.94
CA ALA A 78 15.44 11.86 -3.10
C ALA A 78 15.37 11.40 -1.63
N HIS A 79 14.19 11.01 -1.15
CA HIS A 79 13.94 10.56 0.22
C HIS A 79 14.00 9.03 0.38
N ARG A 80 14.39 8.29 -0.66
CA ARG A 80 14.43 6.81 -0.62
C ARG A 80 15.24 6.29 0.55
N LYS A 81 16.49 6.77 0.70
CA LYS A 81 17.43 6.27 1.72
C LYS A 81 16.88 6.43 3.13
N VAL A 82 16.36 7.61 3.48
CA VAL A 82 15.79 7.86 4.81
C VAL A 82 14.52 7.04 5.04
N THR A 83 13.70 6.86 4.01
CA THR A 83 12.46 6.06 4.08
C THR A 83 12.75 4.58 4.31
N GLU A 84 13.66 3.98 3.54
CA GLU A 84 14.06 2.58 3.69
C GLU A 84 14.70 2.33 5.06
N GLN A 85 15.53 3.27 5.54
CA GLN A 85 16.13 3.20 6.88
C GLN A 85 15.07 3.28 7.98
N TRP A 86 14.10 4.18 7.85
CA TRP A 86 13.00 4.32 8.81
C TRP A 86 12.14 3.06 8.86
N LEU A 87 11.69 2.55 7.71
CA LEU A 87 10.91 1.31 7.62
C LEU A 87 11.64 0.11 8.23
N LYS A 88 12.95 -0.02 7.94
CA LYS A 88 13.80 -1.07 8.52
C LYS A 88 13.96 -0.92 10.03
N LYS A 89 14.21 0.30 10.51
CA LYS A 89 14.36 0.61 11.93
C LYS A 89 13.12 0.22 12.74
N HIS A 90 11.94 0.48 12.20
CA HIS A 90 10.67 0.17 12.85
C HIS A 90 10.16 -1.26 12.60
N GLY A 91 10.83 -2.03 11.74
CA GLY A 91 10.55 -3.46 11.57
C GLY A 91 9.35 -3.77 10.68
N PHE A 92 9.02 -2.90 9.73
CA PHE A 92 8.00 -3.20 8.72
C PHE A 92 8.48 -4.32 7.77
N LYS A 93 7.62 -5.32 7.56
CA LYS A 93 7.79 -6.35 6.53
C LYS A 93 7.05 -5.92 5.26
N TYR A 94 7.76 -5.80 4.15
CA TYR A 94 7.20 -5.35 2.88
C TYR A 94 7.97 -5.93 1.68
N HIS A 95 7.39 -5.81 0.49
CA HIS A 95 7.94 -6.34 -0.76
C HIS A 95 8.53 -5.23 -1.65
N GLY A 96 8.01 -4.01 -1.56
CA GLY A 96 8.56 -2.87 -2.30
C GLY A 96 8.00 -1.52 -1.87
N ILE A 97 8.52 -0.45 -2.48
CA ILE A 97 8.08 0.92 -2.28
C ILE A 97 7.97 1.59 -3.66
N ILE A 98 6.84 2.23 -3.92
CA ILE A 98 6.59 3.08 -5.09
C ILE A 98 6.61 4.53 -4.60
N PHE A 99 7.58 5.30 -5.09
CA PHE A 99 7.75 6.71 -4.76
C PHE A 99 7.11 7.61 -5.81
N GLY A 100 6.94 8.89 -5.47
CA GLY A 100 6.43 9.90 -6.41
C GLY A 100 4.93 9.83 -6.66
N LYS A 101 4.14 9.27 -5.73
CA LYS A 101 2.67 9.40 -5.75
C LYS A 101 2.30 10.88 -5.89
N PRO A 102 1.41 11.27 -6.82
CA PRO A 102 0.93 12.65 -6.94
C PRO A 102 0.41 13.17 -5.60
N ARG A 103 0.63 14.46 -5.33
CA ARG A 103 0.21 15.14 -4.10
C ARG A 103 -1.14 15.83 -4.30
N GLY A 104 -1.87 16.07 -3.21
CA GLY A 104 -3.12 16.85 -3.22
C GLY A 104 -4.39 16.03 -3.01
N GLY A 105 -4.30 14.70 -2.93
CA GLY A 105 -5.47 13.85 -2.75
C GLY A 105 -6.29 13.69 -4.04
N ASN A 106 -7.58 13.36 -3.88
CA ASN A 106 -8.53 13.10 -4.96
C ASN A 106 -8.04 12.04 -5.98
N TYR A 107 -7.70 10.86 -5.49
CA TYR A 107 -7.18 9.78 -6.32
C TYR A 107 -8.32 8.94 -6.91
N HIS A 108 -8.29 8.77 -8.23
CA HIS A 108 -9.11 7.80 -8.95
C HIS A 108 -8.17 6.71 -9.49
N TRP A 109 -8.33 5.49 -9.00
CA TRP A 109 -7.58 4.35 -9.51
C TRP A 109 -8.44 3.61 -10.53
N ILE A 110 -8.03 3.71 -11.79
CA ILE A 110 -8.67 3.04 -12.92
C ILE A 110 -7.76 1.89 -13.33
N ASP A 111 -8.31 0.68 -13.34
CA ASP A 111 -7.63 -0.55 -13.73
C ASP A 111 -8.66 -1.47 -14.42
N ASN A 112 -8.22 -2.30 -15.36
CA ASN A 112 -9.08 -3.31 -16.00
C ASN A 112 -9.34 -4.51 -15.07
N HIS A 113 -8.61 -4.62 -13.97
CA HIS A 113 -8.89 -5.53 -12.86
C HIS A 113 -9.65 -4.84 -11.73
N ILE A 114 -10.31 -5.63 -10.87
CA ILE A 114 -11.05 -5.09 -9.73
C ILE A 114 -10.09 -4.41 -8.75
N VAL A 115 -10.21 -3.08 -8.62
CA VAL A 115 -9.58 -2.30 -7.57
C VAL A 115 -10.54 -2.16 -6.40
N LYS A 116 -10.07 -2.47 -5.19
CA LYS A 116 -10.85 -2.27 -3.97
C LYS A 116 -10.41 -0.99 -3.28
N ALA A 117 -11.35 -0.07 -3.06
CA ALA A 117 -11.11 1.09 -2.23
C ALA A 117 -11.21 0.71 -0.75
N THR A 118 -10.27 1.17 0.07
CA THR A 118 -10.32 1.07 1.53
C THR A 118 -9.91 2.41 2.10
N ARG A 119 -10.76 2.99 2.96
CA ARG A 119 -10.52 4.32 3.53
C ARG A 119 -10.02 4.20 4.96
N TYR A 120 -8.79 4.65 5.20
CA TYR A 120 -8.24 4.83 6.54
C TYR A 120 -8.84 6.07 7.21
N LYS A 121 -9.13 5.98 8.51
CA LYS A 121 -9.66 7.08 9.35
C LYS A 121 -8.91 7.23 10.67
N GLY A 122 -7.62 6.86 10.71
CA GLY A 122 -6.75 7.08 11.87
C GLY A 122 -6.56 5.89 12.82
N LYS A 123 -7.14 4.72 12.53
CA LYS A 123 -6.91 3.46 13.28
C LYS A 123 -6.94 2.25 12.35
N PHE A 124 -6.02 1.31 12.55
CA PHE A 124 -6.05 0.00 11.90
C PHE A 124 -6.89 -0.96 12.74
N THR A 125 -8.11 -1.24 12.28
CA THR A 125 -9.03 -2.20 12.88
C THR A 125 -9.41 -3.27 11.86
N ASP A 126 -10.17 -4.28 12.30
CA ASP A 126 -10.80 -5.22 11.37
C ASP A 126 -11.64 -4.49 10.32
N PHE A 127 -11.66 -5.03 9.10
CA PHE A 127 -12.44 -4.48 8.01
C PHE A 127 -13.93 -4.64 8.26
N VAL A 128 -14.67 -3.58 7.93
CA VAL A 128 -16.13 -3.58 7.90
C VAL A 128 -16.59 -3.25 6.48
N LEU A 129 -17.61 -3.96 5.99
CA LEU A 129 -18.22 -3.68 4.70
C LEU A 129 -19.23 -2.54 4.83
N LYS A 130 -19.22 -1.62 3.87
CA LYS A 130 -20.16 -0.50 3.75
C LYS A 130 -20.51 -0.26 2.30
N GLU A 131 -21.77 0.05 2.03
CA GLU A 131 -22.22 0.51 0.71
C GLU A 131 -22.01 2.03 0.64
N GLU A 132 -21.38 2.50 -0.44
CA GLU A 132 -21.08 3.92 -0.70
C GLU A 132 -21.33 4.20 -2.19
N THR A 133 -21.81 5.39 -2.52
CA THR A 133 -21.96 5.82 -3.92
C THR A 133 -20.59 6.13 -4.52
N VAL A 134 -20.31 5.58 -5.70
CA VAL A 134 -19.05 5.75 -6.43
C VAL A 134 -19.32 6.23 -7.86
N GLU A 135 -18.33 6.90 -8.45
CA GLU A 135 -18.34 7.22 -9.88
C GLU A 135 -17.93 5.98 -10.69
N VAL A 136 -18.72 5.68 -11.73
CA VAL A 136 -18.49 4.56 -12.64
C VAL A 136 -18.57 5.05 -14.09
N PHE A 137 -17.93 4.32 -15.01
CA PHE A 137 -18.11 4.57 -16.43
C PHE A 137 -19.53 4.22 -16.86
N ASN A 138 -20.04 4.90 -17.88
CA ASN A 138 -21.30 4.53 -18.52
C ASN A 138 -21.04 3.30 -19.43
N ASP A 139 -21.99 2.36 -19.43
CA ASP A 139 -21.92 1.13 -20.25
C ASP A 139 -22.18 1.39 -21.75
#